data_AF-A0A9D4DTX5-F1
#
_entry.id   AF-A0A9D4DTX5-F1
#
_cell.length_a   1.000
_cell.length_b   1.000
_cell.length_c   1.000
_cell.angle_alpha   90.00
_cell.angle_beta   90.00
_cell.angle_gamma   90.00
#
_symmetry.space_group_name_H-M   'P 1'
#
loop_
_entity.id
_entity.type
_entity.pdbx_description
1 polymer ?
#
loop_
_entity_poly.entity_id
_entity_poly.type
_entity_poly.pdbx_seq_one_letter_code
_entity_poly.pdbx_strand_id
1 'polypeptide(L)'
;MIMAATYENGLANFYVNTAQDFSLLAATISGIVVSTIATIGVSLCTISSNWTDEKSKLEWAKTINIDNPLSPFRLVYEEELAEIEVGSFITSSTMGKIFRKARLVAIVGGALSLILFLVIFPAVALNFDILTFEQFSSWLKTFQIYCFVCTFAVVVVPPFEEGYQIWTRYQQIKAIRRKKKLEPLMNRTISYQEEELVC
;
A
#
# COMPACT_ATOMS: atom_id res chain seq x y z
N MET A 1 11.94 -29.73 6.05
CA MET A 1 11.45 -30.94 5.36
C MET A 1 12.39 -32.14 5.46
N ILE A 2 13.71 -31.97 5.29
CA ILE A 2 14.67 -33.10 5.42
C ILE A 2 14.60 -33.75 6.81
N MET A 3 14.53 -32.95 7.88
CA MET A 3 14.36 -33.46 9.25
C MET A 3 12.99 -34.14 9.49
N ALA A 4 11.95 -33.77 8.75
CA ALA A 4 10.65 -34.44 8.86
C ALA A 4 10.68 -35.86 8.25
N ALA A 5 11.57 -36.08 7.26
CA ALA A 5 11.71 -37.35 6.56
C ALA A 5 12.45 -38.42 7.37
N THR A 6 13.22 -38.02 8.39
CA THR A 6 13.98 -38.93 9.24
C THR A 6 13.15 -39.55 10.37
N TYR A 7 11.91 -39.10 10.56
CA TYR A 7 10.99 -39.67 11.54
C TYR A 7 10.35 -40.97 11.06
N GLU A 8 9.85 -41.76 12.02
CA GLU A 8 9.18 -43.02 11.76
C GLU A 8 7.99 -42.84 10.80
N ASN A 9 7.88 -43.72 9.80
CA ASN A 9 6.95 -43.61 8.66
C ASN A 9 7.18 -42.39 7.72
N GLY A 10 8.28 -41.65 7.88
CA GLY A 10 8.78 -40.64 6.92
C GLY A 10 7.73 -39.63 6.45
N LEU A 11 7.71 -39.30 5.16
CA LEU A 11 6.69 -38.39 4.59
C LEU A 11 5.29 -39.02 4.48
N ALA A 12 5.12 -40.33 4.70
CA ALA A 12 3.80 -40.96 4.65
C ALA A 12 2.87 -40.44 5.75
N ASN A 13 3.45 -40.08 6.92
CA ASN A 13 2.75 -39.36 7.99
C ASN A 13 3.13 -37.87 8.01
N PHE A 14 2.95 -37.20 6.87
CA PHE A 14 3.37 -35.81 6.68
C PHE A 14 2.92 -34.87 7.80
N TYR A 15 1.64 -34.90 8.19
CA TYR A 15 1.09 -33.98 9.20
C TYR A 15 1.77 -34.14 10.57
N VAL A 16 1.95 -35.38 11.02
CA VAL A 16 2.56 -35.67 12.33
C VAL A 16 4.05 -35.34 12.32
N ASN A 17 4.75 -35.73 11.27
CA ASN A 17 6.21 -35.60 11.20
C ASN A 17 6.66 -34.16 10.89
N THR A 18 5.82 -33.34 10.25
CA THR A 18 6.10 -31.90 10.07
C THR A 18 5.72 -31.05 11.28
N ALA A 19 4.77 -31.49 12.10
CA ALA A 19 4.35 -30.80 13.32
C ALA A 19 5.25 -31.07 14.54
N GLN A 20 6.24 -31.97 14.44
CA GLN A 20 7.20 -32.22 15.52
C GLN A 20 8.11 -31.01 15.78
N ASP A 21 8.37 -30.73 17.07
CA ASP A 21 9.10 -29.54 17.54
C ASP A 21 10.44 -29.34 16.84
N PHE A 22 11.25 -30.40 16.70
CA PHE A 22 12.56 -30.33 16.04
C PHE A 22 12.45 -30.07 14.53
N SER A 23 11.44 -30.65 13.86
CA SER A 23 11.18 -30.36 12.44
C SER A 23 10.75 -28.91 12.24
N LEU A 24 9.91 -28.40 13.14
CA LEU A 24 9.39 -27.04 13.10
C LEU A 24 10.49 -26.02 13.39
N LEU A 25 11.32 -26.27 14.39
CA LEU A 25 12.50 -25.45 14.72
C LEU A 25 13.55 -25.46 13.61
N ALA A 26 13.87 -26.63 13.04
CA ALA A 26 14.83 -26.72 11.94
C ALA A 26 14.32 -25.98 10.69
N ALA A 27 13.02 -26.05 10.41
CA ALA A 27 12.40 -25.32 9.30
C ALA A 27 12.46 -23.80 9.48
N THR A 28 12.15 -23.29 10.68
CA THR A 28 12.20 -21.84 10.95
C THR A 28 13.63 -21.30 10.88
N ILE A 29 14.60 -21.99 11.49
CA ILE A 29 16.01 -21.58 11.45
C ILE A 29 16.55 -21.59 10.01
N SER A 30 16.34 -22.68 9.27
CA SER A 30 16.80 -22.77 7.89
C SER A 30 16.14 -21.72 6.99
N GLY A 31 14.85 -21.44 7.19
CA GLY A 31 14.14 -20.36 6.51
C GLY A 31 14.79 -19.00 6.73
N ILE A 32 15.05 -18.63 7.99
CA ILE A 32 15.69 -17.36 8.36
C ILE A 32 17.09 -17.26 7.75
N VAL A 33 17.90 -18.31 7.84
CA VAL A 33 19.27 -18.31 7.31
C VAL A 33 19.27 -18.13 5.80
N VAL A 34 18.47 -18.92 5.07
CA VAL A 34 18.39 -18.82 3.60
C VAL A 34 17.87 -17.47 3.16
N SER A 35 16.80 -16.96 3.80
CA SER A 35 16.27 -15.63 3.47
C SER A 35 17.29 -14.51 3.73
N THR A 36 18.08 -14.64 4.80
CA THR A 36 19.11 -13.65 5.15
C THR A 36 20.23 -13.65 4.11
N ILE A 37 20.75 -14.83 3.75
CA ILE A 37 21.81 -14.96 2.74
C ILE A 37 21.32 -14.42 1.39
N ALA A 38 20.10 -14.79 0.97
CA ALA A 38 19.53 -14.30 -0.27
C ALA A 38 19.38 -12.77 -0.26
N THR A 39 18.89 -12.19 0.84
CA THR A 39 18.73 -10.74 0.99
C THR A 39 20.06 -10.01 0.93
N ILE A 40 21.09 -10.50 1.65
CA ILE A 40 22.44 -9.94 1.61
C ILE A 40 23.02 -10.06 0.20
N GLY A 41 22.88 -11.22 -0.45
CA GLY A 41 23.35 -11.44 -1.81
C GLY A 41 22.77 -10.46 -2.82
N VAL A 42 21.43 -10.30 -2.82
CA VAL A 42 20.74 -9.32 -3.67
C VAL A 42 21.19 -7.89 -3.34
N SER A 43 21.33 -7.55 -2.06
CA SER A 43 21.80 -6.22 -1.65
C SER A 43 23.21 -5.92 -2.17
N LEU A 44 24.14 -6.88 -2.08
CA LEU A 44 25.52 -6.73 -2.56
C LEU A 44 25.58 -6.62 -4.08
N CYS A 45 24.83 -7.45 -4.82
CA CYS A 45 24.75 -7.36 -6.27
C CYS A 45 24.17 -6.01 -6.74
N THR A 46 23.20 -5.47 -5.99
CA THR A 46 22.59 -4.17 -6.29
C THR A 46 23.58 -3.02 -6.07
N ILE A 47 24.37 -3.07 -4.99
CA ILE A 47 25.41 -2.06 -4.69
C ILE A 47 26.60 -2.14 -5.65
N SER A 48 26.95 -3.35 -6.13
CA SER A 48 28.08 -3.56 -7.04
C SER A 48 27.85 -2.99 -8.44
N SER A 49 26.60 -2.82 -8.86
CA SER A 49 26.29 -2.05 -10.06
C SER A 49 26.53 -0.58 -9.72
N ASN A 50 27.41 0.12 -10.47
CA ASN A 50 27.83 1.51 -10.24
C ASN A 50 26.66 2.52 -10.35
N TRP A 51 25.71 2.44 -9.42
CA TRP A 51 24.57 3.33 -9.29
C TRP A 51 25.04 4.62 -8.61
N THR A 52 25.28 5.65 -9.40
CA THR A 52 25.36 7.01 -8.89
C THR A 52 23.96 7.47 -8.46
N ASP A 53 23.86 8.24 -7.37
CA ASP A 53 22.59 8.78 -6.87
C ASP A 53 21.80 9.56 -7.95
N GLU A 54 22.50 10.27 -8.84
CA GLU A 54 21.88 10.93 -9.99
C GLU A 54 21.28 9.96 -11.00
N LYS A 55 21.97 8.85 -11.32
CA LYS A 55 21.44 7.83 -12.25
C LYS A 55 20.19 7.17 -11.67
N SER A 56 20.20 6.88 -10.37
CA SER A 56 19.02 6.34 -9.68
C SER A 56 17.83 7.31 -9.78
N LYS A 57 18.04 8.59 -9.47
CA LYS A 57 16.99 9.62 -9.57
C LYS A 57 16.45 9.77 -10.98
N LEU A 58 17.32 9.68 -12.00
CA LEU A 58 16.93 9.78 -13.40
C LEU A 58 16.11 8.57 -13.85
N GLU A 59 16.54 7.34 -13.53
CA GLU A 59 15.77 6.14 -13.87
C GLU A 59 14.42 6.13 -13.17
N TRP A 60 14.36 6.53 -11.89
CA TRP A 60 13.09 6.69 -11.19
C TRP A 60 12.20 7.77 -11.81
N ALA A 61 12.77 8.89 -12.26
CA ALA A 61 12.01 9.92 -12.96
C ALA A 61 11.39 9.37 -14.25
N LYS A 62 12.09 8.52 -15.02
CA LYS A 62 11.48 7.87 -16.19
C LYS A 62 10.24 7.09 -15.79
N THR A 63 10.34 6.22 -14.78
CA THR A 63 9.23 5.39 -14.31
C THR A 63 8.04 6.20 -13.82
N ILE A 64 8.29 7.30 -13.09
CA ILE A 64 7.22 8.20 -12.59
C ILE A 64 6.50 8.89 -13.75
N ASN A 65 7.20 9.22 -14.83
CA ASN A 65 6.61 9.88 -15.99
C ASN A 65 6.03 8.88 -17.02
N ILE A 66 6.02 7.57 -16.74
CA ILE A 66 5.24 6.60 -17.52
C ILE A 66 3.77 6.79 -17.14
N ASP A 67 3.09 7.64 -17.90
CA ASP A 67 1.69 7.96 -17.64
C ASP A 67 0.72 6.89 -18.17
N ASN A 68 -0.32 6.61 -17.39
CA ASN A 68 -1.43 5.76 -17.83
C ASN A 68 -2.29 6.53 -18.84
N PRO A 69 -2.52 5.99 -20.07
CA PRO A 69 -3.32 6.68 -21.08
C PRO A 69 -4.78 6.93 -20.66
N LEU A 70 -5.33 6.15 -19.75
CA LEU A 70 -6.70 6.31 -19.24
C LEU A 70 -6.79 7.27 -18.05
N SER A 71 -5.72 7.38 -17.25
CA SER A 71 -5.70 8.22 -16.06
C SER A 71 -4.29 8.79 -15.84
N PRO A 72 -3.92 9.84 -16.58
CA PRO A 72 -2.64 10.51 -16.43
C PRO A 72 -2.43 10.98 -14.99
N PHE A 73 -1.27 10.70 -14.43
CA PHE A 73 -0.85 11.06 -13.09
C PHE A 73 -1.04 12.57 -12.83
N ARG A 74 -0.68 13.40 -13.82
CA ARG A 74 -0.84 14.86 -13.76
C ARG A 74 -2.30 15.29 -13.54
N LEU A 75 -3.25 14.58 -14.12
CA LEU A 75 -4.69 14.89 -13.97
C LEU A 75 -5.25 14.34 -12.65
N VAL A 76 -4.70 13.24 -12.14
CA VAL A 76 -5.13 12.67 -10.85
C VAL A 76 -4.71 13.57 -9.69
N TYR A 77 -3.47 14.06 -9.74
CA TYR A 77 -2.88 14.85 -8.67
C TYR A 77 -2.80 16.33 -9.00
N GLU A 78 -3.65 16.84 -9.89
CA GLU A 78 -3.60 18.24 -10.35
C GLU A 78 -3.69 19.23 -9.18
N GLU A 79 -4.56 18.97 -8.21
CA GLU A 79 -4.71 19.79 -7.01
C GLU A 79 -3.45 19.81 -6.15
N GLU A 80 -2.84 18.64 -5.92
CA GLU A 80 -1.62 18.49 -5.12
C GLU A 80 -0.38 18.99 -5.86
N LEU A 81 -0.39 18.90 -7.19
CA LEU A 81 0.62 19.46 -8.09
C LEU A 81 0.48 20.98 -8.20
N ALA A 82 -0.72 21.56 -8.04
CA ALA A 82 -0.90 23.01 -8.07
C ALA A 82 -0.30 23.70 -6.83
N GLU A 83 -0.19 22.99 -5.70
CA GLU A 83 0.47 23.48 -4.49
C GLU A 83 2.00 23.60 -4.64
N ILE A 84 2.59 22.97 -5.66
CA ILE A 84 4.04 22.93 -5.89
C ILE A 84 4.31 23.47 -7.29
N GLU A 85 5.24 24.41 -7.46
CA GLU A 85 5.60 24.85 -8.81
C GLU A 85 6.32 23.70 -9.56
N VAL A 86 5.57 22.97 -10.40
CA VAL A 86 6.08 21.80 -11.12
C VAL A 86 6.23 22.12 -12.61
N GLY A 87 7.43 21.90 -13.15
CA GLY A 87 7.71 22.05 -14.57
C GLY A 87 7.09 20.93 -15.43
N SER A 88 7.54 20.84 -16.68
CA SER A 88 7.10 19.81 -17.65
C SER A 88 7.53 18.38 -17.28
N PHE A 89 8.38 18.19 -16.26
CA PHE A 89 8.82 16.88 -15.79
C PHE A 89 8.60 16.72 -14.28
N ILE A 90 8.06 15.57 -13.87
CA ILE A 90 7.88 15.22 -12.46
C ILE A 90 9.16 14.54 -11.97
N THR A 91 9.81 15.16 -11.00
CA THR A 91 11.04 14.64 -10.37
C THR A 91 10.71 13.90 -9.07
N SER A 92 11.57 12.96 -8.67
CA SER A 92 11.47 12.24 -7.40
C SER A 92 11.37 13.15 -6.17
N SER A 93 11.98 14.34 -6.22
CA SER A 93 11.88 15.36 -5.17
C SER A 93 10.47 15.96 -5.04
N THR A 94 9.80 16.21 -6.16
CA THR A 94 8.39 16.66 -6.20
C THR A 94 7.48 15.58 -5.64
N MET A 95 7.68 14.34 -6.07
CA MET A 95 6.94 13.17 -5.58
C MET A 95 7.07 13.00 -4.06
N GLY A 96 8.28 13.16 -3.53
CA GLY A 96 8.54 13.09 -2.09
C GLY A 96 7.82 14.17 -1.26
N LYS A 97 7.53 15.33 -1.86
CA LYS A 97 6.75 16.40 -1.20
C LYS A 97 5.27 16.08 -1.20
N ILE A 98 4.72 15.66 -2.34
CA ILE A 98 3.30 15.30 -2.50
C ILE A 98 2.93 14.15 -1.57
N PHE A 99 3.70 13.06 -1.60
CA PHE A 99 3.42 11.85 -0.81
C PHE A 99 3.99 11.88 0.62
N ARG A 100 4.36 13.05 1.16
CA ARG A 100 4.96 13.15 2.51
C ARG A 100 4.04 12.59 3.59
N LYS A 101 2.73 12.85 3.49
CA LYS A 101 1.72 12.33 4.43
C LYS A 101 1.60 10.81 4.32
N ALA A 102 1.47 10.28 3.10
CA ALA A 102 1.41 8.83 2.85
C ALA A 102 2.68 8.12 3.35
N ARG A 103 3.86 8.70 3.10
CA ARG A 103 5.14 8.19 3.61
C ARG A 103 5.19 8.17 5.13
N LEU A 104 4.70 9.21 5.80
CA LEU A 104 4.62 9.25 7.26
C LEU A 104 3.72 8.13 7.79
N VAL A 105 2.53 7.96 7.21
CA VAL A 105 1.60 6.89 7.59
C VAL A 105 2.23 5.51 7.40
N ALA A 106 2.93 5.29 6.29
CA ALA A 106 3.63 4.03 6.04
C ALA A 106 4.75 3.76 7.06
N ILE A 107 5.54 4.77 7.41
CA ILE A 107 6.61 4.64 8.41
C ILE A 107 6.03 4.36 9.79
N VAL A 108 5.02 5.13 10.21
CA VAL A 108 4.38 4.98 11.53
C VAL A 108 3.64 3.65 11.61
N GLY A 109 2.86 3.28 10.60
CA GLY A 109 2.15 2.00 10.53
C GLY A 109 3.10 0.81 10.51
N GLY A 110 4.20 0.90 9.76
CA GLY A 110 5.25 -0.12 9.75
C GLY A 110 5.94 -0.26 11.11
N ALA A 111 6.30 0.85 11.76
CA ALA A 111 6.92 0.84 13.07
C ALA A 111 5.98 0.26 14.15
N LEU A 112 4.70 0.64 14.14
CA LEU A 112 3.69 0.09 15.04
C LEU A 112 3.51 -1.41 14.83
N SER A 113 3.44 -1.86 13.57
CA SER A 113 3.35 -3.28 13.24
C SER A 113 4.58 -4.03 13.76
N LEU A 114 5.77 -3.49 13.57
CA LEU A 114 7.01 -4.10 14.06
C LEU A 114 7.01 -4.23 15.58
N ILE A 115 6.63 -3.17 16.32
CA ILE A 115 6.50 -3.23 17.79
C ILE A 115 5.48 -4.29 18.20
N LEU A 116 4.33 -4.33 17.53
CA LEU A 116 3.26 -5.28 17.84
C LEU A 116 3.71 -6.74 17.64
N PHE A 117 4.37 -7.05 16.51
CA PHE A 117 4.76 -8.42 16.18
C PHE A 117 6.07 -8.88 16.83
N LEU A 118 7.04 -8.00 17.08
CA LEU A 118 8.33 -8.37 17.64
C LEU A 118 8.45 -8.14 19.14
N VAL A 119 7.64 -7.26 19.72
CA VAL A 119 7.70 -6.93 21.15
C VAL A 119 6.45 -7.42 21.86
N ILE A 120 5.26 -6.95 21.43
CA ILE A 120 4.02 -7.21 22.16
C ILE A 120 3.65 -8.70 22.11
N PHE A 121 3.61 -9.31 20.93
CA PHE A 121 3.23 -10.72 20.83
C PHE A 121 4.19 -11.68 21.55
N PRO A 122 5.52 -11.56 21.40
CA PRO A 122 6.45 -12.36 22.19
C PRO A 122 6.33 -12.10 23.70
N ALA A 123 6.14 -10.84 24.12
CA ALA A 123 5.98 -10.51 25.54
C ALA A 123 4.70 -11.12 26.14
N VAL A 124 3.59 -11.10 25.39
CA VAL A 124 2.35 -11.77 25.82
C VAL A 124 2.55 -13.29 25.87
N ALA A 125 3.21 -13.86 24.87
CA ALA A 125 3.52 -15.30 24.87
C ALA A 125 4.42 -15.72 26.05
N LEU A 126 5.41 -14.90 26.43
CA LEU A 126 6.29 -15.14 27.58
C LEU A 126 5.57 -15.13 28.93
N ASN A 127 4.41 -14.50 29.04
CA ASN A 127 3.62 -14.54 30.28
C ASN A 127 2.88 -15.87 30.48
N PHE A 128 2.83 -16.73 29.46
CA PHE A 128 2.21 -18.04 29.54
C PHE A 128 3.28 -19.13 29.48
N ASP A 129 3.58 -19.75 30.62
CA ASP A 129 4.62 -20.78 30.75
C ASP A 129 4.25 -22.07 29.99
N ILE A 130 2.97 -22.46 30.04
CA ILE A 130 2.38 -23.55 29.23
C ILE A 130 0.99 -23.09 28.80
N LEU A 131 0.77 -22.92 27.48
CA LEU A 131 -0.55 -22.56 26.98
C LEU A 131 -1.50 -23.74 27.13
N THR A 132 -2.62 -23.54 27.83
CA THR A 132 -3.73 -24.50 27.79
C THR A 132 -4.36 -24.51 26.40
N PHE A 133 -5.06 -25.61 26.08
CA PHE A 133 -5.75 -25.73 24.79
C PHE A 133 -6.70 -24.55 24.52
N GLU A 134 -7.42 -24.08 25.54
CA GLU A 134 -8.33 -22.93 25.42
C GLU A 134 -7.58 -21.62 25.13
N GLN A 135 -6.46 -21.38 25.82
CA GLN A 135 -5.62 -20.20 25.59
C GLN A 135 -5.03 -20.21 24.18
N PHE A 136 -4.50 -21.35 23.73
CA PHE A 136 -3.96 -21.50 22.38
C PHE A 136 -5.04 -21.36 21.30
N SER A 137 -6.22 -21.95 21.51
CA SER A 137 -7.35 -21.80 20.59
C SER A 137 -7.83 -20.35 20.50
N SER A 138 -7.92 -19.64 21.64
CA SER A 138 -8.28 -18.23 21.67
C SER A 138 -7.23 -17.35 20.98
N TRP A 139 -5.95 -17.66 21.20
CA TRP A 139 -4.82 -17.02 20.53
C TRP A 139 -4.92 -17.16 19.01
N LEU A 140 -5.05 -18.38 18.49
CA LEU A 140 -5.22 -18.63 17.05
C LEU A 140 -6.44 -17.92 16.45
N LYS A 141 -7.59 -17.96 17.13
CA LYS A 141 -8.80 -17.25 16.69
C LYS A 141 -8.57 -15.75 16.58
N THR A 142 -7.77 -15.17 17.49
CA THR A 142 -7.46 -13.74 17.49
C THR A 142 -6.63 -13.36 16.26
N PHE A 143 -5.58 -14.12 15.94
CA PHE A 143 -4.80 -13.92 14.71
C PHE A 143 -5.62 -14.11 13.45
N GLN A 144 -6.49 -15.12 13.44
CA GLN A 144 -7.36 -15.39 12.31
C GLN A 144 -8.33 -14.22 12.06
N ILE A 145 -8.98 -13.69 13.11
CA ILE A 145 -9.85 -12.51 13.01
C ILE A 145 -9.05 -11.30 12.51
N TYR A 146 -7.87 -11.05 13.08
CA TYR A 146 -7.00 -9.95 12.65
C TYR A 146 -6.65 -10.05 11.16
N CYS A 147 -6.22 -11.23 10.70
CA CYS A 147 -5.92 -11.49 9.29
C CYS A 147 -7.15 -11.24 8.41
N PHE A 148 -8.33 -11.72 8.79
CA PHE A 148 -9.57 -11.47 8.02
C PHE A 148 -9.89 -9.99 7.93
N VAL A 149 -9.76 -9.23 9.02
CA VAL A 149 -10.00 -7.78 9.04
C VAL A 149 -9.01 -7.05 8.11
N CYS A 150 -7.71 -7.38 8.20
CA CYS A 150 -6.70 -6.81 7.32
C CYS A 150 -6.95 -7.15 5.85
N THR A 151 -7.26 -8.41 5.53
CA THR A 151 -7.59 -8.83 4.16
C THR A 151 -8.82 -8.12 3.65
N PHE A 152 -9.88 -8.01 4.46
CA PHE A 152 -11.09 -7.28 4.09
C PHE A 152 -10.78 -5.81 3.78
N ALA A 153 -9.98 -5.14 4.63
CA ALA A 153 -9.55 -3.77 4.38
C ALA A 153 -8.77 -3.64 3.06
N VAL A 154 -7.80 -4.52 2.80
CA VAL A 154 -7.01 -4.50 1.56
C VAL A 154 -7.86 -4.76 0.32
N VAL A 155 -8.91 -5.58 0.41
CA VAL A 155 -9.79 -5.89 -0.72
C VAL A 155 -10.83 -4.81 -0.96
N VAL A 156 -11.38 -4.19 0.10
CA VAL A 156 -12.53 -3.27 0.00
C VAL A 156 -12.11 -1.81 -0.13
N VAL A 157 -11.01 -1.39 0.50
CA VAL A 157 -10.56 0.01 0.47
C VAL A 157 -10.23 0.48 -0.96
N PRO A 158 -9.43 -0.24 -1.77
CA PRO A 158 -9.10 0.21 -3.13
C PRO A 158 -10.31 0.45 -4.04
N PRO A 159 -11.29 -0.48 -4.19
CA PRO A 159 -12.46 -0.23 -5.03
C PRO A 159 -13.37 0.86 -4.46
N PHE A 160 -13.41 1.04 -3.13
CA PHE A 160 -14.13 2.15 -2.52
C PHE A 160 -13.49 3.51 -2.86
N GLU A 161 -12.16 3.62 -2.79
CA GLU A 161 -11.43 4.83 -3.16
C GLU A 161 -11.62 5.18 -4.64
N GLU A 162 -11.50 4.18 -5.53
CA GLU A 162 -11.77 4.37 -6.96
C GLU A 162 -13.22 4.81 -7.22
N GLY A 163 -14.19 4.15 -6.58
CA GLY A 163 -15.61 4.49 -6.67
C GLY A 163 -15.91 5.91 -6.18
N TYR A 164 -15.31 6.31 -5.05
CA TYR A 164 -15.44 7.65 -4.49
C TYR A 164 -14.86 8.73 -5.42
N GLN A 165 -13.69 8.47 -6.02
CA GLN A 165 -13.07 9.38 -6.98
C GLN A 165 -13.93 9.55 -8.25
N ILE A 166 -14.46 8.44 -8.79
CA ILE A 166 -15.37 8.47 -9.94
C ILE A 166 -16.64 9.27 -9.62
N TRP A 167 -17.24 9.02 -8.45
CA TRP A 167 -18.43 9.73 -8.02
C TRP A 167 -18.20 11.24 -7.88
N THR A 168 -17.07 11.62 -7.28
CA THR A 168 -16.70 13.03 -7.12
C THR A 168 -16.50 13.72 -8.48
N ARG A 169 -15.78 13.08 -9.41
CA ARG A 169 -15.60 13.58 -10.79
C ARG A 169 -16.93 13.66 -11.54
N TYR A 170 -17.82 12.69 -11.37
CA TYR A 170 -19.15 12.70 -11.97
C TYR A 170 -19.97 13.91 -11.49
N GLN A 171 -19.94 14.23 -10.20
CA GLN A 171 -20.63 15.41 -9.66
C GLN A 171 -20.06 16.72 -10.22
N GLN A 172 -18.74 16.84 -10.34
CA GLN A 172 -18.08 18.02 -10.93
C GLN A 172 -18.49 18.21 -12.41
N ILE A 173 -18.44 17.14 -13.22
CA ILE A 173 -18.87 17.18 -14.64
C ILE A 173 -20.34 17.56 -14.75
N LYS A 174 -21.21 17.01 -13.88
CA LYS A 174 -22.64 17.34 -13.84
C LYS A 174 -22.87 18.82 -13.51
N ALA A 175 -22.11 19.38 -12.56
CA ALA A 175 -22.18 20.80 -12.21
C ALA A 175 -21.73 21.71 -13.36
N ILE A 176 -20.62 21.38 -14.03
CA ILE A 176 -20.12 22.12 -15.21
C ILE A 176 -21.15 22.08 -16.34
N ARG A 177 -21.72 20.91 -16.65
CA ARG A 177 -22.79 20.78 -17.66
C ARG A 177 -24.02 21.63 -17.33
N ARG A 178 -24.40 21.73 -16.06
CA ARG A 178 -25.50 22.61 -15.62
C ARG A 178 -25.17 24.09 -15.85
N LYS A 179 -23.96 24.55 -15.47
CA LYS A 179 -23.52 25.93 -15.69
C LYS A 179 -23.52 26.29 -17.18
N LYS A 180 -22.94 25.44 -18.04
CA LYS A 180 -22.90 25.66 -19.50
C LYS A 180 -24.28 25.71 -20.14
N LYS A 181 -25.28 25.00 -19.60
CA LYS A 181 -26.68 25.11 -20.04
C LYS A 181 -27.35 26.40 -19.58
N LEU A 182 -26.93 26.95 -18.43
CA LEU A 182 -27.49 28.17 -17.84
C LEU A 182 -26.88 29.46 -18.41
N GLU A 183 -25.60 29.44 -18.78
CA GLU A 183 -24.87 30.58 -19.41
C GLU A 183 -25.63 31.26 -20.58
N PRO A 184 -26.14 30.54 -21.60
CA PRO A 184 -26.87 31.19 -22.69
C PRO A 184 -28.22 31.78 -22.25
N LEU A 185 -28.83 31.24 -21.19
CA LEU A 185 -30.08 31.79 -20.65
C LEU A 185 -29.81 33.07 -19.84
N MET A 186 -28.73 33.10 -19.07
CA MET A 186 -28.29 34.28 -18.35
C MET A 186 -27.89 35.41 -19.31
N ASN A 187 -27.09 35.11 -20.35
CA ASN A 187 -26.70 36.11 -21.35
C ASN A 187 -27.90 36.72 -22.08
N ARG A 188 -28.93 35.93 -22.41
CA ARG A 188 -30.17 36.46 -23.00
C ARG A 188 -30.94 37.36 -22.03
N THR A 189 -30.97 37.02 -20.75
CA THR A 189 -31.69 37.83 -19.75
C THR A 189 -31.02 39.19 -19.53
N ILE A 190 -29.68 39.22 -19.55
CA ILE A 190 -28.89 40.45 -19.44
C ILE A 190 -29.12 41.35 -20.67
N SER A 191 -29.14 40.79 -21.89
CA SER A 191 -29.41 41.60 -23.10
C SER A 191 -30.80 42.24 -23.09
N TYR A 192 -31.83 41.56 -22.55
CA TYR A 192 -33.17 42.16 -22.42
C TYR A 192 -33.20 43.31 -21.41
N GLN A 193 -32.45 43.23 -20.30
CA GLN A 193 -32.39 44.33 -19.33
C GLN A 193 -31.64 45.56 -19.86
N GLU A 194 -30.61 45.36 -20.70
CA GLU A 194 -29.92 46.49 -21.34
C GLU A 194 -30.79 47.20 -22.38
N GLU A 195 -31.65 46.49 -23.12
CA GLU A 195 -32.60 47.12 -24.05
C GLU A 195 -33.68 47.95 -23.33
N GLU A 196 -34.19 47.48 -22.17
CA GLU A 196 -35.19 48.22 -21.38
C GLU A 196 -34.63 49.47 -20.69
N LEU A 197 -33.32 49.52 -20.40
CA LEU A 197 -32.67 50.67 -19.73
C LEU A 197 -32.30 51.82 -20.68
N VAL A 198 -32.35 51.58 -21.99
CA VAL A 198 -31.97 52.55 -23.04
C VAL A 198 -33.20 53.25 -23.66
N CYS A 199 -34.41 52.79 -23.34
CA CYS A 199 -35.70 53.44 -23.68
C CYS A 199 -36.23 54.30 -22.52
#